data_AF-A0A4Y2CUK8-F1
#
_entry.id   AF-A0A4Y2CUK8-F1
#
_cell.length_a   1.000
_cell.length_b   1.000
_cell.length_c   1.000
_cell.angle_alpha   90.00
_cell.angle_beta   90.00
_cell.angle_gamma   90.00
#
_symmetry.space_group_name_H-M   'P 1'
#
loop_
_entity.id
_entity.type
_entity.pdbx_description
1 polymer ?
#
loop_
_entity_poly.entity_id
_entity_poly.type
_entity_poly.pdbx_seq_one_letter_code
_entity_poly.pdbx_strand_id
1 'polypeptide(L)'
;MGGYQDLSEFERGDIVGAREMGHSISEIAMKFGFSRTTILRVYREYRESGKTSNLRHHCGRKKIMQEWDQRRLTRIIKRDRRATLPHIAADFNAGPSTSVSV
;
A
#
# COMPACT_ATOMS: atom_id res chain seq x y z
N MET A 1 2.61 -6.19 18.87
CA MET A 1 2.52 -5.50 17.57
C MET A 1 3.60 -4.44 17.53
N GLY A 2 4.74 -4.72 16.90
CA GLY A 2 5.75 -3.70 16.65
C GLY A 2 5.34 -2.94 15.40
N GLY A 3 4.74 -1.76 15.57
CA GLY A 3 4.54 -0.85 14.44
C GLY A 3 5.91 -0.50 13.87
N TYR A 4 6.16 -0.88 12.61
CA TYR A 4 7.24 -0.26 11.86
C TYR A 4 6.83 1.21 11.72
N GLN A 5 7.31 2.08 12.61
CA GLN A 5 7.33 3.50 12.32
C GLN A 5 8.30 3.64 11.16
N ASP A 6 7.72 3.73 9.96
CA ASP A 6 8.48 4.11 8.78
C ASP A 6 9.10 5.47 9.08
N LEU A 7 10.40 5.57 8.80
CA LEU A 7 11.11 6.84 8.87
C LEU A 7 10.38 7.85 8.00
N SER A 8 10.21 9.06 8.53
CA SER A 8 9.73 10.18 7.74
C SER A 8 10.66 10.42 6.55
N GLU A 9 10.13 11.01 5.49
CA GLU A 9 10.92 11.37 4.31
C GLU A 9 12.09 12.29 4.67
N PHE A 10 11.89 13.16 5.68
CA PHE A 10 12.93 14.03 6.23
C PHE A 10 14.06 13.22 6.90
N GLU A 11 13.73 12.29 7.80
CA GLU A 11 14.74 11.45 8.47
C GLU A 11 15.50 10.56 7.47
N ARG A 12 14.83 10.04 6.43
CA ARG A 12 15.50 9.29 5.35
C ARG A 12 16.44 10.21 4.55
N GLY A 13 16.01 11.44 4.28
CA GLY A 13 16.83 12.46 3.64
C GLY A 13 18.10 12.77 4.43
N ASP A 14 17.98 12.98 5.73
CA ASP A 14 19.10 13.24 6.64
C ASP A 14 20.10 12.08 6.68
N ILE A 15 19.62 10.84 6.75
CA ILE A 15 20.48 9.64 6.73
C ILE A 15 21.27 9.56 5.42
N VAL A 16 20.60 9.78 4.28
CA VAL A 16 21.25 9.75 2.97
C VAL A 16 22.26 10.89 2.84
N GLY A 17 21.88 12.12 3.21
CA GLY A 17 22.77 13.27 3.17
C GLY A 17 24.02 13.06 4.02
N ALA A 18 23.87 12.56 5.26
CA ALA A 18 25.01 12.25 6.12
C ALA A 18 25.95 11.20 5.50
N ARG A 19 25.39 10.20 4.81
CA ARG A 19 26.19 9.17 4.16
C ARG A 19 26.94 9.69 2.93
N GLU A 20 26.31 10.55 2.12
CA GLU A 20 26.95 11.22 0.98
C GLU A 20 28.05 12.21 1.43
N MET A 21 27.92 12.80 2.61
CA MET A 21 28.98 13.60 3.25
C MET A 21 30.15 12.77 3.81
N GLY A 22 30.12 11.43 3.66
CA GLY A 22 31.22 10.55 4.06
C GLY A 22 31.16 10.02 5.49
N HIS A 23 30.08 10.29 6.25
CA HIS A 23 29.94 9.77 7.61
C HIS A 23 29.82 8.24 7.66
N SER A 24 30.38 7.64 8.71
CA SER A 24 30.26 6.20 8.93
C SER A 24 28.84 5.82 9.39
N ILE A 25 28.42 4.59 9.14
CA ILE A 25 27.10 4.08 9.58
C ILE A 25 26.96 4.18 11.10
N SER A 26 28.05 3.96 11.84
CA SER A 26 28.08 4.06 13.30
C SER A 26 27.88 5.50 13.78
N GLU A 27 28.51 6.48 13.14
CA GLU A 27 28.31 7.91 13.47
C GLU A 27 26.86 8.34 13.25
N ILE A 28 26.28 7.95 12.11
CA ILE A 28 24.89 8.27 11.78
C ILE A 28 23.95 7.61 12.79
N ALA A 29 24.20 6.35 13.17
CA ALA A 29 23.40 5.64 14.17
C ALA A 29 23.44 6.33 15.53
N MET A 30 24.62 6.76 15.97
CA MET A 30 24.76 7.48 17.24
C MET A 30 24.10 8.86 17.20
N LYS A 31 24.22 9.59 16.08
CA LYS A 31 23.71 10.95 15.93
C LYS A 31 22.18 10.99 15.88
N PHE A 32 21.56 10.11 15.09
CA PHE A 32 20.11 10.12 14.86
C PHE A 32 19.35 9.14 15.76
N GLY A 33 20.05 8.33 16.57
CA GLY A 33 19.41 7.38 17.47
C GLY A 33 18.78 6.16 16.79
N PHE A 34 19.03 5.96 15.49
CA PHE A 34 18.53 4.80 14.75
C PHE A 34 19.50 3.62 14.81
N SER A 35 18.95 2.41 14.66
CA SER A 35 19.78 1.22 14.56
C SER A 35 20.65 1.24 13.29
N ARG A 36 21.84 0.64 13.36
CA ARG A 36 22.72 0.51 12.19
C ARG A 36 22.04 -0.24 11.03
N THR A 37 21.17 -1.21 11.34
CA THR A 37 20.42 -1.97 10.33
C THR A 37 19.38 -1.10 9.62
N THR A 38 18.72 -0.19 10.35
CA THR A 38 17.83 0.82 9.75
C THR A 38 18.58 1.70 8.75
N ILE A 39 19.73 2.24 9.15
CA ILE A 39 20.54 3.10 8.28
C ILE A 39 21.03 2.35 7.05
N LEU A 40 21.52 1.12 7.22
CA LEU A 40 21.98 0.27 6.12
C LEU A 40 20.84 0.01 5.12
N ARG A 41 19.62 -0.28 5.61
CA ARG A 41 18.44 -0.49 4.77
C ARG A 41 18.07 0.76 3.97
N VAL A 42 18.00 1.92 4.62
CA VAL A 42 17.70 3.19 3.95
C VAL A 42 18.72 3.50 2.87
N TYR A 43 20.01 3.39 3.20
CA TYR A 43 21.07 3.72 2.23
C TYR A 43 21.11 2.73 1.07
N ARG A 44 20.83 1.44 1.31
CA ARG A 44 20.69 0.45 0.24
C ARG A 44 19.52 0.78 -0.68
N GLU A 45 18.36 1.09 -0.12
CA GLU A 45 17.16 1.45 -0.90
C GLU A 45 17.39 2.74 -1.71
N TYR A 46 18.10 3.71 -1.14
CA TYR A 46 18.52 4.91 -1.86
C TYR A 46 19.49 4.58 -3.01
N ARG A 47 20.50 3.74 -2.77
CA ARG A 47 21.48 3.36 -3.80
C ARG A 47 20.86 2.58 -4.97
N GLU A 48 19.82 1.77 -4.70
CA GLU A 48 19.11 1.01 -5.71
C GLU A 48 18.09 1.87 -6.49
N SER A 49 17.39 2.80 -5.83
CA SER A 49 16.27 3.55 -6.43
C SER A 49 16.57 5.00 -6.80
N GLY A 50 17.65 5.58 -6.25
CA GLY A 50 17.98 7.00 -6.31
C GLY A 50 17.04 7.91 -5.50
N LYS A 51 16.12 7.34 -4.70
CA LYS A 51 15.06 8.09 -4.01
C LYS A 51 15.15 7.93 -2.50
N THR A 52 14.95 9.03 -1.78
CA THR A 52 14.84 9.10 -0.31
C THR A 52 13.43 8.82 0.20
N SER A 53 12.43 8.79 -0.68
CA SER A 53 11.04 8.47 -0.34
C SER A 53 10.78 6.97 -0.38
N ASN A 54 9.93 6.48 0.53
CA ASN A 54 9.53 5.07 0.59
C ASN A 54 8.21 4.88 -0.19
N LEU A 55 8.30 4.70 -1.50
CA LEU A 55 7.12 4.47 -2.36
C LEU A 55 6.41 3.13 -2.11
N ARG A 56 6.86 2.32 -1.14
CA ARG A 56 6.24 1.02 -0.83
C ARG A 56 4.83 1.16 -0.25
N HIS A 57 4.38 2.35 0.14
CA HIS A 57 2.99 2.56 0.56
C HIS A 57 1.95 2.23 -0.52
N HIS A 58 2.34 2.22 -1.81
CA HIS A 58 1.45 1.82 -2.91
C HIS A 58 1.59 0.35 -3.31
N CYS A 59 2.32 -0.47 -2.53
CA CYS A 59 2.40 -1.90 -2.79
C CYS A 59 1.20 -2.63 -2.17
N GLY A 60 0.47 -3.38 -3.00
CA GLY A 60 -0.72 -4.12 -2.59
C GLY A 60 -1.45 -4.73 -3.78
N ARG A 61 -2.34 -5.68 -3.52
CA ARG A 61 -3.18 -6.28 -4.57
C ARG A 61 -4.13 -5.21 -5.11
N LYS A 62 -4.03 -4.92 -6.41
CA LYS A 62 -4.98 -4.02 -7.09
C LYS A 62 -6.39 -4.55 -6.89
N LYS A 63 -7.31 -3.69 -6.46
CA LYS A 63 -8.73 -4.02 -6.40
C LYS A 63 -9.27 -4.02 -7.83
N ILE A 64 -9.82 -5.16 -8.27
CA ILE A 64 -10.43 -5.31 -9.60
C ILE A 64 -11.86 -4.72 -9.59
N MET A 65 -12.57 -4.85 -8.46
CA MET A 65 -13.93 -4.35 -8.31
C MET A 65 -13.94 -2.91 -7.79
N GLN A 66 -14.74 -2.06 -8.45
CA GLN A 66 -15.03 -0.70 -7.99
C GLN A 66 -16.02 -0.71 -6.82
N GLU A 67 -16.18 0.42 -6.14
CA GLU A 67 -17.11 0.54 -5.01
C GLU A 67 -18.57 0.25 -5.44
N TRP A 68 -18.94 0.63 -6.66
CA TRP A 68 -20.27 0.36 -7.19
C TRP A 68 -20.52 -1.14 -7.44
N ASP A 69 -19.50 -1.86 -7.92
CA ASP A 69 -19.55 -3.32 -8.08
C ASP A 69 -19.75 -4.02 -6.74
N GLN A 70 -19.05 -3.55 -5.70
CA GLN A 70 -19.19 -4.07 -4.34
C GLN A 70 -20.59 -3.82 -3.78
N ARG A 71 -21.13 -2.61 -3.97
CA ARG A 71 -22.49 -2.26 -3.56
C ARG A 71 -23.51 -3.14 -4.27
N ARG A 72 -23.35 -3.37 -5.58
CA ARG A 72 -24.23 -4.23 -6.37
C ARG A 72 -24.16 -5.69 -5.92
N LEU A 73 -22.97 -6.24 -5.75
CA LEU A 73 -22.78 -7.60 -5.23
C LEU A 73 -23.42 -7.77 -3.85
N THR A 74 -23.28 -6.76 -2.97
CA THR A 74 -23.90 -6.76 -1.64
C THR A 74 -25.43 -6.82 -1.73
N ARG A 75 -26.06 -6.12 -2.69
CA ARG A 75 -27.52 -6.19 -2.90
C ARG A 75 -27.96 -7.57 -3.39
N ILE A 76 -27.21 -8.20 -4.29
CA ILE A 76 -27.52 -9.55 -4.79
C ILE A 76 -27.49 -10.55 -3.64
N ILE A 77 -26.42 -10.56 -2.84
CA ILE A 77 -26.28 -11.45 -1.67
C ILE A 77 -27.36 -11.19 -0.61
N LYS A 78 -27.76 -9.93 -0.41
CA LYS A 78 -28.83 -9.60 0.56
C LYS A 78 -30.20 -10.07 0.11
N ARG A 79 -30.48 -10.10 -1.20
CA ARG A 79 -31.75 -10.60 -1.77
C ARG A 79 -31.90 -12.10 -1.60
N ASP A 80 -30.84 -12.85 -1.88
CA ASP A 80 -30.80 -14.29 -1.66
C ASP A 80 -29.50 -14.71 -0.97
N ARG A 81 -29.60 -14.95 0.34
CA ARG A 81 -28.46 -15.37 1.17
C ARG A 81 -28.04 -16.81 0.93
N ARG A 82 -28.86 -17.62 0.24
CA ARG A 82 -28.60 -19.04 -0.06
C ARG A 82 -28.18 -19.27 -1.51
N ALA A 83 -28.13 -18.21 -2.32
CA ALA A 83 -27.72 -18.30 -3.72
C ALA A 83 -26.32 -18.92 -3.86
N THR A 84 -26.18 -19.81 -4.83
CA THR A 84 -24.89 -20.41 -5.18
C THR A 84 -24.05 -19.43 -6.01
N LEU A 85 -22.73 -19.60 -5.99
CA LEU A 85 -21.80 -18.72 -6.72
C LEU A 85 -22.14 -18.56 -8.22
N PRO A 86 -22.53 -19.61 -8.97
CA PRO A 86 -22.91 -19.45 -10.38
C PRO A 86 -24.14 -18.55 -10.56
N HIS A 87 -25.09 -18.63 -9.62
CA HIS A 87 -26.30 -17.80 -9.64
C HIS A 87 -25.96 -16.33 -9.36
N ILE A 88 -25.15 -16.08 -8.34
CA ILE A 88 -24.65 -14.73 -8.00
C ILE A 88 -23.87 -14.13 -9.18
N ALA A 89 -23.03 -14.93 -9.85
CA ALA A 89 -22.26 -14.47 -11.00
C ALA A 89 -23.16 -14.14 -12.21
N ALA A 90 -24.16 -14.97 -12.50
CA ALA A 90 -25.13 -14.70 -13.55
C ALA A 90 -25.90 -13.40 -13.28
N ASP A 91 -26.42 -13.21 -12.07
CA ASP A 91 -27.11 -11.98 -11.65
C ASP A 91 -26.21 -10.75 -11.70
N PHE A 92 -24.94 -10.92 -11.32
CA PHE A 92 -23.95 -9.86 -11.43
C PHE A 92 -23.59 -9.57 -12.89
N ASN A 93 -23.70 -10.49 -13.82
CA ASN A 93 -23.40 -10.21 -15.23
C ASN A 93 -24.62 -9.73 -16.03
N ALA A 94 -25.84 -9.95 -15.55
CA ALA A 94 -27.09 -9.60 -16.23
C ALA A 94 -27.38 -8.08 -16.39
N GLY A 95 -26.47 -7.19 -15.95
CA GLY A 95 -26.67 -5.74 -15.97
C GLY A 95 -27.81 -5.25 -15.06
N PRO A 96 -28.07 -3.94 -14.94
CA PRO A 96 -29.26 -3.43 -14.27
C PRO A 96 -30.48 -3.62 -15.16
N SER A 97 -31.43 -4.44 -14.72
CA SER A 97 -32.75 -4.61 -15.32
C SER A 97 -33.67 -3.43 -14.97
N THR A 98 -33.32 -2.24 -15.43
CA THR A 98 -34.20 -1.06 -15.36
C THR A 98 -34.32 -0.45 -16.74
N SER A 99 -35.28 -0.96 -17.53
CA SER A 99 -35.93 -0.15 -18.55
C SER A 99 -36.82 0.87 -17.82
N VAL A 100 -36.34 2.10 -17.68
CA VAL A 100 -37.22 3.22 -17.29
C VAL A 100 -37.88 3.68 -18.58
N SER A 101 -39.08 3.19 -18.85
CA SER A 101 -39.93 3.74 -19.90
C SER A 101 -40.53 5.04 -19.38
N VAL A 102 -40.31 6.14 -20.11
CA VAL A 102 -40.98 7.43 -19.92
C VAL A 102 -42.36 7.39 -20.58
#